data_AF-A0AAN8X2Z5-F1
#
_entry.id   AF-A0AAN8X2Z5-F1
#
_cell.length_a   1.000
_cell.length_b   1.000
_cell.length_c   1.000
_cell.angle_alpha   90.00
_cell.angle_beta   90.00
_cell.angle_gamma   90.00
#
_symmetry.space_group_name_H-M   'P 1'
#
loop_
_entity.id
_entity.type
_entity.pdbx_description
1 polymer ?
#
loop_
_entity_poly.entity_id
_entity_poly.type
_entity_poly.pdbx_seq_one_letter_code
_entity_poly.pdbx_strand_id
1 'polypeptide(L)'
;MVSIIEYKIGTNQETRTYENRTLSCTDAGLQREALCTLINLGQGTEKDCEKIYDAVGIYITLIISNTSNISQCDLGAWCIGNLCGRHQMICKRLQKNGTPQLLIQLLKSKEPHVSQSAAYAGIHYFTTLPEEMK
;
A
#
# COMPACT_ATOMS: atom_id res chain seq x y z
N MET A 1 -9.72 6.24 23.46
CA MET A 1 -9.91 7.61 22.94
C MET A 1 -8.90 7.77 21.81
N VAL A 2 -9.27 7.35 20.59
CA VAL A 2 -8.39 7.42 19.41
C VAL A 2 -8.66 8.77 18.78
N SER A 3 -7.68 9.66 18.83
CA SER A 3 -7.77 10.98 18.20
C SER A 3 -7.91 10.82 16.70
N ILE A 4 -9.11 11.08 16.19
CA ILE A 4 -9.37 11.28 14.77
C ILE A 4 -8.65 12.57 14.41
N ILE A 5 -7.47 12.45 13.81
CA ILE A 5 -6.86 13.57 13.10
C ILE A 5 -7.70 13.74 11.84
N GLU A 6 -8.56 14.77 11.83
CA GLU A 6 -9.16 15.29 10.61
C GLU A 6 -8.02 15.74 9.69
N TYR A 7 -7.55 14.84 8.83
CA TYR A 7 -6.56 15.16 7.83
C TYR A 7 -7.28 15.88 6.69
N LYS A 8 -7.29 17.21 6.74
CA LYS A 8 -7.48 18.02 5.53
C LYS A 8 -6.49 17.49 4.51
N ILE A 9 -6.98 16.91 3.41
CA ILE A 9 -6.16 16.49 2.27
C ILE A 9 -5.34 17.71 1.84
N GLY A 10 -4.10 17.75 2.31
CA GLY A 10 -3.20 18.87 2.13
C GLY A 10 -2.80 18.93 0.68
N THR A 11 -3.29 19.94 -0.04
CA THR A 11 -2.88 20.29 -1.40
C THR A 11 -1.44 20.80 -1.49
N ASN A 12 -0.62 20.63 -0.44
CA ASN A 12 0.69 21.24 -0.32
C ASN A 12 1.81 20.23 -0.55
N GLN A 13 2.78 20.63 -1.35
CA GLN A 13 3.94 19.83 -1.81
C GLN A 13 4.83 19.33 -0.66
N GLU A 14 4.74 19.97 0.51
CA GLU A 14 5.49 19.62 1.72
C GLU A 14 5.08 18.28 2.32
N THR A 15 3.76 18.01 2.46
CA THR A 15 3.24 16.74 3.01
C THR A 15 3.77 15.53 2.23
N ARG A 16 3.77 15.63 0.90
CA ARG A 16 4.28 14.57 0.00
C ARG A 16 5.77 14.28 0.21
N THR A 17 6.54 15.28 0.62
CA THR A 17 7.98 15.15 0.84
C THR A 17 8.28 14.44 2.17
N TYR A 18 7.47 14.67 3.20
CA TYR A 18 7.62 14.01 4.50
C TYR A 18 7.24 12.54 4.46
N GLU A 19 6.12 12.17 3.84
CA GLU A 19 5.68 10.77 3.73
C GLU A 19 6.71 9.90 3.00
N ASN A 20 7.31 10.43 1.93
CA ASN A 20 8.40 9.77 1.20
C ASN A 20 9.66 9.59 2.04
N ARG A 21 10.05 10.61 2.82
CA ARG A 21 11.19 10.49 3.75
C ARG A 21 10.94 9.41 4.80
N THR A 22 9.73 9.35 5.37
CA THR A 22 9.39 8.40 6.42
C THR A 22 9.34 6.95 5.92
N LEU A 23 8.84 6.70 4.70
CA LEU A 23 8.88 5.35 4.12
C LEU A 23 10.29 4.93 3.67
N SER A 24 11.11 5.89 3.22
CA SER A 24 12.50 5.64 2.80
C SER A 24 13.50 5.49 3.96
N CYS A 25 13.09 5.81 5.20
CA CYS A 25 13.98 5.70 6.36
C CYS A 25 14.12 4.26 6.83
N THR A 26 15.18 3.95 7.58
CA THR A 26 15.43 2.59 8.12
C THR A 26 14.73 2.33 9.46
N ASP A 27 13.98 3.30 9.98
CA ASP A 27 13.25 3.16 11.25
C ASP A 27 11.94 2.41 11.02
N ALA A 28 11.87 1.18 11.55
CA ALA A 28 10.72 0.32 11.35
C ALA A 28 9.43 0.85 11.99
N GLY A 29 9.53 1.61 13.08
CA GLY A 29 8.39 2.23 13.75
C GLY A 29 7.81 3.38 12.93
N LEU A 30 8.67 4.23 12.38
CA LEU A 30 8.25 5.30 11.48
C LEU A 30 7.62 4.76 10.20
N GLN A 31 8.21 3.73 9.59
CA GLN A 31 7.63 3.06 8.43
C GLN A 31 6.27 2.45 8.75
N ARG A 32 6.11 1.84 9.93
CA ARG A 32 4.83 1.29 10.40
C ARG A 32 3.76 2.38 10.47
N GLU A 33 4.02 3.50 11.15
CA GLU A 33 3.05 4.59 11.30
C GLU A 33 2.71 5.26 9.97
N ALA A 34 3.70 5.37 9.07
CA ALA A 34 3.47 5.82 7.70
C ALA A 34 2.53 4.87 6.95
N LEU A 35 2.77 3.57 7.00
CA LEU A 35 1.89 2.57 6.38
C LEU A 35 0.47 2.60 6.97
N CYS A 36 0.33 2.70 8.29
CA CYS A 36 -0.97 2.85 8.96
C CYS A 36 -1.74 4.08 8.44
N THR A 37 -1.05 5.20 8.27
CA THR A 37 -1.64 6.43 7.72
C THR A 37 -2.09 6.22 6.27
N LEU A 38 -1.24 5.60 5.44
CA LEU A 38 -1.55 5.33 4.04
C LEU A 38 -2.70 4.34 3.85
N ILE A 39 -2.86 3.35 4.73
CA ILE A 39 -4.02 2.45 4.73
C ILE A 39 -5.31 3.27 4.85
N ASN A 40 -5.36 4.24 5.76
CA ASN A 40 -6.54 5.08 5.94
C ASN A 40 -6.77 6.00 4.74
N LEU A 41 -5.71 6.59 4.18
CA LEU A 41 -5.79 7.46 3.02
C LEU A 41 -6.19 6.70 1.73
N GLY A 42 -5.82 5.43 1.62
CA GLY A 42 -6.16 4.56 0.49
C GLY A 42 -7.65 4.20 0.37
N GLN A 43 -8.50 4.63 1.31
CA GLN A 43 -9.97 4.51 1.23
C GLN A 43 -10.63 5.72 0.56
N GLY A 44 -9.83 6.65 0.02
CA GLY A 44 -10.29 7.89 -0.60
C GLY A 44 -10.87 7.73 -2.00
N THR A 45 -11.04 8.85 -2.69
CA THR A 45 -11.46 8.85 -4.10
C THR A 45 -10.33 8.38 -5.01
N GLU A 46 -10.64 7.90 -6.22
CA GLU A 46 -9.61 7.48 -7.20
C GLU A 46 -8.54 8.55 -7.43
N LYS A 47 -8.96 9.81 -7.58
CA LYS A 47 -8.05 10.95 -7.77
C LYS A 47 -7.10 11.15 -6.59
N ASP A 48 -7.55 10.89 -5.37
CA ASP A 48 -6.69 11.03 -4.19
C ASP A 48 -5.77 9.83 -4.03
N CYS A 49 -6.28 8.62 -4.25
CA CYS A 49 -5.49 7.39 -4.30
C CYS A 49 -4.38 7.46 -5.38
N GLU A 50 -4.66 8.04 -6.55
CA GLU A 50 -3.64 8.25 -7.59
C GLU A 50 -2.54 9.21 -7.13
N LYS A 51 -2.89 10.34 -6.51
CA LYS A 51 -1.90 11.29 -5.97
C LYS A 51 -1.05 10.67 -4.88
N ILE A 52 -1.66 9.85 -4.02
CA ILE A 52 -0.95 9.10 -2.97
C ILE A 52 0.01 8.13 -3.63
N TYR A 53 -0.47 7.33 -4.59
CA TYR A 53 0.36 6.38 -5.31
C TYR A 53 1.54 7.06 -6.01
N ASP A 54 1.33 8.21 -6.67
CA ASP A 54 2.39 8.98 -7.31
C ASP A 54 3.48 9.42 -6.32
N ALA A 55 3.10 9.71 -5.07
CA ALA A 55 4.06 10.04 -4.03
C ALA A 55 4.78 8.78 -3.52
N VAL A 56 4.04 7.77 -3.07
CA VAL A 56 4.55 6.72 -2.18
C VAL A 56 4.54 5.29 -2.75
N GLY A 57 3.89 5.05 -3.90
CA GLY A 57 3.54 3.71 -4.38
C GLY A 57 4.74 2.76 -4.55
N ILE A 58 5.86 3.29 -5.06
CA ILE A 58 7.09 2.51 -5.21
C ILE A 58 7.70 2.12 -3.86
N TYR A 59 7.63 2.99 -2.86
CA TYR A 59 8.21 2.74 -1.54
C TYR A 59 7.46 1.64 -0.80
N ILE A 60 6.13 1.56 -0.94
CA ILE A 60 5.35 0.45 -0.37
C ILE A 60 5.87 -0.89 -0.90
N THR A 61 6.07 -0.99 -2.22
CA THR A 61 6.59 -2.22 -2.85
C THR A 61 8.02 -2.51 -2.41
N LEU A 62 8.88 -1.50 -2.30
CA LEU A 62 10.26 -1.65 -1.83
C LEU A 62 10.35 -2.10 -0.37
N ILE A 63 9.50 -1.58 0.52
CA ILE A 63 9.47 -2.00 1.92
C ILE A 63 9.16 -3.50 2.00
N ILE A 64 8.10 -3.95 1.33
CA ILE A 64 7.70 -5.36 1.38
C ILE A 64 8.79 -6.27 0.77
N SER A 65 9.42 -5.87 -0.34
CA SER A 65 10.47 -6.67 -0.98
C SER A 65 11.75 -6.82 -0.16
N ASN A 66 12.09 -5.82 0.67
CA ASN A 66 13.39 -5.77 1.33
C ASN A 66 13.34 -6.04 2.84
N THR A 67 12.15 -6.08 3.44
CA THR A 67 12.00 -6.26 4.88
C THR A 67 11.84 -7.73 5.27
N SER A 68 12.40 -8.10 6.43
CA SER A 68 12.02 -9.33 7.14
C SER A 68 10.98 -9.07 8.23
N ASN A 69 10.52 -7.83 8.39
CA ASN A 69 9.54 -7.46 9.40
C ASN A 69 8.12 -7.82 8.95
N ILE A 70 7.57 -8.85 9.59
CA ILE A 70 6.22 -9.38 9.35
C ILE A 70 5.15 -8.27 9.40
N SER A 71 5.24 -7.33 10.36
CA SER A 71 4.27 -6.24 10.49
C SER A 71 4.30 -5.29 9.29
N GLN A 72 5.45 -5.09 8.66
CA GLN A 72 5.56 -4.23 7.48
C GLN A 72 5.03 -4.92 6.23
N CYS A 73 5.26 -6.23 6.09
CA CYS A 73 4.66 -7.03 5.04
C CYS A 73 3.13 -7.01 5.12
N ASP A 74 2.58 -7.19 6.33
CA ASP A 74 1.15 -7.14 6.59
C ASP A 74 0.53 -5.79 6.21
N LEU A 75 1.03 -4.71 6.81
CA LEU A 75 0.53 -3.35 6.57
C LEU A 75 0.74 -2.90 5.12
N GLY A 76 1.86 -3.27 4.51
CA GLY A 76 2.14 -2.98 3.10
C GLY A 76 1.14 -3.67 2.17
N ALA A 77 0.85 -4.94 2.40
CA ALA A 77 -0.16 -5.67 1.63
C ALA A 77 -1.56 -5.06 1.82
N TRP A 78 -1.95 -4.75 3.06
CA TRP A 78 -3.23 -4.09 3.31
C TRP A 78 -3.33 -2.73 2.60
N CYS A 79 -2.27 -1.92 2.67
CA CYS A 79 -2.21 -0.63 1.98
C CYS A 79 -2.41 -0.79 0.47
N ILE A 80 -1.74 -1.77 -0.15
CA ILE A 80 -1.92 -2.12 -1.56
C ILE A 80 -3.38 -2.47 -1.86
N GLY A 81 -4.03 -3.27 -1.01
CA GLY A 81 -5.43 -3.64 -1.21
C GLY A 81 -6.38 -2.44 -1.23
N ASN A 82 -6.19 -1.49 -0.32
CA ASN A 82 -6.99 -0.26 -0.30
C ASN A 82 -6.73 0.58 -1.56
N LEU A 83 -5.45 0.77 -1.94
CA LEU A 83 -5.07 1.52 -3.14
C LEU A 83 -5.55 0.87 -4.45
N CYS A 84 -5.66 -0.46 -4.50
CA CYS A 84 -6.19 -1.17 -5.66
C CYS A 84 -7.71 -1.03 -5.81
N GLY A 85 -8.43 -0.65 -4.75
CA GLY A 85 -9.89 -0.72 -4.64
C GLY A 85 -10.66 -0.05 -5.78
N ARG A 86 -10.92 -0.79 -6.87
CA ARG A 86 -11.59 -0.34 -8.11
C ARG A 86 -10.80 0.69 -8.94
N HIS A 87 -9.51 0.88 -8.66
CA HIS A 87 -8.66 1.86 -9.35
C HIS A 87 -7.76 1.17 -10.38
N GLN A 88 -8.25 1.04 -11.61
CA GLN A 88 -7.56 0.29 -12.68
C GLN A 88 -6.18 0.86 -13.00
N MET A 89 -6.02 2.19 -12.98
CA MET A 89 -4.76 2.84 -13.27
C MET A 89 -3.69 2.48 -12.23
N ILE A 90 -4.06 2.45 -10.95
CA ILE A 90 -3.16 2.07 -9.85
C ILE A 90 -2.74 0.61 -9.98
N CYS A 91 -3.69 -0.29 -10.24
CA CYS A 91 -3.39 -1.71 -10.45
C CYS A 91 -2.39 -1.93 -11.61
N LYS A 92 -2.55 -1.22 -12.74
CA LYS A 92 -1.61 -1.31 -13.88
C LYS A 92 -0.21 -0.80 -13.53
N ARG A 93 -0.10 0.20 -12.66
CA ARG A 93 1.20 0.73 -12.21
C ARG A 93 1.87 -0.20 -11.21
N LEU A 94 1.12 -0.78 -10.27
CA LEU A 94 1.61 -1.80 -9.34
C LEU A 94 2.12 -3.04 -10.08
N GLN A 95 1.44 -3.44 -11.15
CA GLN A 95 1.89 -4.53 -12.02
C GLN A 95 3.30 -4.30 -12.57
N LYS A 96 3.57 -3.10 -13.09
CA LYS A 96 4.89 -2.72 -13.62
C LYS A 96 6.00 -2.79 -12.57
N ASN A 97 5.64 -2.66 -11.29
CA ASN A 97 6.56 -2.72 -10.15
C ASN A 97 6.71 -4.14 -9.57
N GLY A 98 6.11 -5.16 -10.18
CA GLY A 98 6.21 -6.55 -9.72
C GLY A 98 5.34 -6.89 -8.50
N THR A 99 4.37 -6.03 -8.16
CA THR A 99 3.45 -6.26 -7.03
C THR A 99 2.70 -7.60 -7.10
N PRO A 100 2.23 -8.11 -8.25
CA PRO A 100 1.54 -9.39 -8.30
C PRO A 100 2.39 -10.56 -7.79
N GLN A 101 3.66 -10.64 -8.21
CA GLN A 101 4.58 -11.68 -7.76
C GLN A 101 4.84 -11.57 -6.25
N LEU A 102 4.95 -10.33 -5.76
CA LEU A 102 5.09 -10.00 -4.35
C LEU A 102 3.90 -10.50 -3.52
N LEU A 103 2.67 -10.23 -3.97
CA LEU A 103 1.45 -10.72 -3.30
C LEU A 103 1.37 -12.25 -3.30
N ILE A 104 1.74 -12.92 -4.40
CA ILE A 104 1.82 -14.38 -4.48
C ILE A 104 2.83 -14.94 -3.48
N GLN A 105 3.96 -14.26 -3.27
CA GLN A 105 4.94 -14.66 -2.26
C GLN A 105 4.35 -14.51 -0.84
N LEU A 106 3.70 -13.39 -0.54
CA LEU A 106 3.09 -13.14 0.77
C LEU A 106 1.94 -14.10 1.09
N LEU A 107 1.18 -14.54 0.08
CA LEU A 107 0.14 -15.57 0.23
C LEU A 107 0.70 -16.90 0.76
N LYS A 108 1.99 -17.17 0.55
CA LYS A 108 2.68 -18.38 1.05
C LYS A 108 3.27 -18.19 2.46
N SER A 109 3.05 -17.03 3.08
CA SER A 109 3.54 -16.75 4.42
C SER A 109 3.00 -17.76 5.44
N LYS A 110 3.84 -18.13 6.41
CA LYS A 110 3.42 -18.93 7.58
C LYS A 110 2.60 -18.11 8.57
N GLU A 111 2.66 -16.79 8.46
CA GLU A 111 1.94 -15.84 9.30
C GLU A 111 0.54 -15.59 8.74
N PRO A 112 -0.54 -16.04 9.43
CA PRO A 112 -1.89 -15.99 8.87
C PRO A 112 -2.34 -14.58 8.50
N HIS A 113 -2.04 -13.58 9.33
CA HIS A 113 -2.43 -12.19 9.10
C HIS A 113 -1.78 -11.61 7.83
N VAL A 114 -0.50 -11.91 7.57
CA VAL A 114 0.16 -11.50 6.31
C VAL A 114 -0.51 -12.15 5.11
N SER A 115 -0.79 -13.45 5.18
CA SER A 115 -1.46 -14.16 4.09
C SER A 115 -2.88 -13.62 3.84
N GLN A 116 -3.58 -13.22 4.90
CA GLN A 116 -4.90 -12.60 4.82
C GLN A 116 -4.85 -11.23 4.15
N SER A 117 -3.91 -10.36 4.53
CA SER A 117 -3.72 -9.06 3.89
C SER A 117 -3.29 -9.18 2.43
N ALA A 118 -2.47 -10.19 2.10
CA ALA A 118 -2.12 -10.50 0.73
C ALA A 118 -3.32 -11.00 -0.10
N ALA A 119 -4.18 -11.84 0.49
CA ALA A 119 -5.41 -12.30 -0.14
C ALA A 119 -6.40 -11.16 -0.37
N TYR A 120 -6.54 -10.28 0.63
CA TYR A 120 -7.33 -9.05 0.51
C TYR A 120 -6.84 -8.20 -0.67
N ALA A 121 -5.54 -7.90 -0.71
CA ALA A 121 -4.94 -7.14 -1.81
C ALA A 121 -5.12 -7.83 -3.17
N GLY A 122 -4.93 -9.14 -3.22
CA GLY A 122 -5.11 -9.95 -4.42
C GLY A 122 -6.55 -9.87 -4.94
N ILE A 123 -7.56 -10.04 -4.09
CA ILE A 123 -8.97 -9.93 -4.49
C ILE A 123 -9.23 -8.55 -5.09
N HIS A 124 -8.81 -7.47 -4.44
CA HIS A 124 -9.01 -6.11 -4.94
C HIS A 124 -8.27 -5.87 -6.27
N TYR A 125 -7.06 -6.42 -6.41
CA TYR A 125 -6.27 -6.32 -7.64
C TYR A 125 -6.92 -7.08 -8.80
N PHE A 126 -7.20 -8.38 -8.64
CA PHE A 126 -7.71 -9.24 -9.70
C PHE A 126 -9.15 -8.91 -10.11
N THR A 127 -9.98 -8.45 -9.17
CA THR A 127 -11.34 -7.99 -9.52
C THR A 127 -11.33 -6.66 -10.27
N THR A 128 -10.30 -5.83 -10.06
CA THR A 128 -10.15 -4.54 -10.75
C THR A 128 -9.53 -4.70 -12.13
N LEU A 129 -8.62 -5.67 -12.32
CA LEU A 129 -8.01 -6.03 -13.61
C LEU A 129 -8.32 -7.48 -14.03
N PRO A 130 -9.57 -7.80 -14.41
CA PRO A 130 -9.95 -9.17 -14.76
C PRO A 130 -9.35 -9.66 -16.09
N GLU A 131 -8.94 -8.75 -16.99
CA GLU A 131 -8.41 -9.09 -18.32
C GLU A 131 -7.06 -9.83 -18.26
N GLU A 132 -6.38 -9.78 -17.13
CA GLU A 132 -5.07 -10.38 -16.87
C GLU A 132 -5.15 -11.84 -16.37
N MET A 133 -6.35 -12.37 -16.10
CA MET A 133 -6.55 -13.76 -15.66
C MET A 133 -6.84 -14.75 -16.80
N LYS A 134 -6.64 -14.34 -18.07
CA LYS A 134 -6.87 -15.17 -19.26
C LYS A 134 -5.60 -15.78 -19.82
#